data_AF-A0A8S2YMC6-F1
#
_entry.id   AF-A0A8S2YMC6-F1
#
_cell.length_a   1.000
_cell.length_b   1.000
_cell.length_c   1.000
_cell.angle_alpha   90.00
_cell.angle_beta   90.00
_cell.angle_gamma   90.00
#
_symmetry.space_group_name_H-M   'P 1'
#
loop_
_entity.id
_entity.type
_entity.pdbx_description
1 polymer ?
#
loop_
_entity_poly.entity_id
_entity_poly.type
_entity_poly.pdbx_seq_one_letter_code
_entity_poly.pdbx_strand_id
1 'polypeptide(L)'
;CTQFNSTQQISSKLLPIGLFKIDVEDYETVKKVIPNEIIRSIIQERKLIVNGDEFSIKFKLACDYKMLLILFGLNAVSGTYFCPWCKVTTATINQLGSFSAFDRSKGARNMEEAKEEFKKNSDKRRYGYKNEPIFGTRFRFQDARPDLFHCEHRVHDIFMKHILGLVNEQYDMYNNDQVEPLLRELHSISEQQKESNIL
;
A
#
# COMPACT_ATOMS: atom_id res chain seq x y z
N CYS A 1 25.18 16.87 -22.50
CA CYS A 1 26.00 16.03 -21.59
C CYS A 1 25.79 16.50 -20.16
N THR A 2 24.82 15.91 -19.47
CA THR A 2 24.63 16.13 -18.04
C THR A 2 24.62 14.76 -17.41
N GLN A 3 25.76 14.37 -16.84
CA GLN A 3 25.93 13.09 -16.15
C GLN A 3 25.14 13.15 -14.85
N PHE A 4 24.05 12.38 -14.78
CA PHE A 4 23.41 12.02 -13.52
C PHE A 4 24.31 11.00 -12.81
N ASN A 5 25.27 11.50 -12.03
CA ASN A 5 25.94 10.70 -11.01
C ASN A 5 25.06 10.68 -9.76
N SER A 6 24.14 9.72 -9.71
CA SER A 6 23.54 9.28 -8.45
C SER A 6 23.65 7.76 -8.38
N THR A 7 24.85 7.28 -8.06
CA THR A 7 25.03 5.95 -7.46
C THR A 7 24.41 6.01 -6.07
N GLN A 8 23.08 5.98 -6.04
CA GLN A 8 22.34 5.58 -4.86
C GLN A 8 22.88 4.19 -4.54
N GLN A 9 23.53 4.03 -3.38
CA GLN A 9 23.94 2.74 -2.87
C GLN A 9 22.68 1.89 -2.73
N ILE A 10 22.34 1.16 -3.79
CA ILE A 10 21.50 -0.02 -3.70
C ILE A 10 22.26 -0.90 -2.71
N SER A 11 21.67 -1.10 -1.53
CA SER A 11 22.13 -2.06 -0.52
C SER A 11 22.73 -3.27 -1.23
N SER A 12 23.93 -3.70 -0.86
CA SER A 12 24.66 -4.84 -1.46
C SER A 12 23.88 -6.17 -1.43
N LYS A 13 22.67 -6.18 -0.89
CA LYS A 13 21.74 -7.30 -0.76
C LYS A 13 20.56 -7.25 -1.74
N LEU A 14 20.41 -6.19 -2.55
CA LEU A 14 19.33 -6.04 -3.52
C LEU A 14 19.85 -6.29 -4.93
N LEU A 15 19.33 -7.34 -5.56
CA LEU A 15 19.61 -7.65 -6.96
C LEU A 15 18.44 -7.16 -7.82
N PRO A 16 18.62 -6.13 -8.67
CA PRO A 16 17.57 -5.71 -9.59
C PRO A 16 17.32 -6.82 -10.62
N ILE A 17 16.07 -7.26 -10.73
CA ILE A 17 15.65 -8.29 -11.69
C ILE A 17 15.41 -7.67 -13.08
N GLY A 18 15.07 -6.38 -13.14
CA GLY A 18 14.87 -5.67 -14.39
C GLY A 18 14.55 -4.20 -14.16
N LEU A 19 14.71 -3.41 -15.22
CA LEU A 19 14.27 -2.03 -15.29
C LEU A 19 13.22 -1.92 -16.38
N PHE A 20 12.06 -1.38 -16.03
CA PHE A 20 10.93 -1.32 -16.93
C PHE A 20 10.44 0.11 -17.04
N LYS A 21 10.23 0.57 -18.27
CA LYS A 21 9.59 1.86 -18.52
C LYS A 21 8.08 1.66 -18.54
N ILE A 22 7.39 2.27 -17.58
CA ILE A 22 5.94 2.22 -17.44
C ILE A 22 5.37 3.63 -17.36
N ASP A 23 4.34 3.90 -18.16
CA ASP A 23 3.66 5.20 -18.18
C ASP A 23 2.46 5.22 -17.22
N VAL A 24 1.79 4.08 -17.06
CA VAL A 24 0.63 3.91 -16.17
C VAL A 24 0.77 2.60 -15.40
N GLU A 25 0.54 2.65 -14.09
CA GLU A 25 0.51 1.46 -13.24
C GLU A 25 -0.92 0.89 -13.17
N ASP A 26 -1.22 0.05 -14.15
CA ASP A 26 -2.46 -0.73 -14.23
C ASP A 26 -2.19 -2.22 -14.48
N TYR A 27 -3.25 -3.02 -14.41
CA TYR A 27 -3.15 -4.47 -14.54
C TYR A 27 -2.56 -4.92 -15.89
N GLU A 28 -2.98 -4.30 -17.00
CA GLU A 28 -2.52 -4.69 -18.34
C GLU A 28 -1.03 -4.35 -18.53
N THR A 29 -0.58 -3.21 -18.00
CA THR A 29 0.81 -2.79 -18.05
C THR A 29 1.68 -3.71 -17.21
N VAL A 30 1.32 -3.98 -15.95
CA VAL A 30 2.09 -4.86 -15.07
C VAL A 30 2.15 -6.28 -15.64
N LYS A 31 1.05 -6.79 -16.21
CA LYS A 31 1.00 -8.12 -16.84
C LYS A 31 1.93 -8.25 -18.05
N LYS A 32 2.07 -7.19 -18.86
CA LYS A 32 3.00 -7.16 -20.00
C LYS A 32 4.46 -7.07 -19.56
N VAL A 33 4.71 -6.30 -18.52
CA VAL A 33 6.05 -5.94 -18.06
C VAL A 33 6.72 -7.08 -17.32
N ILE A 34 5.99 -7.84 -16.50
CA ILE A 34 6.54 -8.98 -15.77
C ILE A 34 6.53 -10.21 -16.70
N PRO A 35 7.65 -10.61 -17.30
CA PRO A 35 7.65 -11.69 -18.27
C PRO A 35 7.36 -13.01 -17.55
N ASN A 36 6.45 -13.81 -18.14
CA ASN A 36 6.13 -15.14 -17.63
C ASN A 36 7.37 -16.04 -17.49
N GLU A 37 8.42 -15.79 -18.27
CA GLU A 37 9.68 -16.53 -18.23
C GLU A 37 10.43 -16.27 -16.92
N ILE A 38 10.65 -15.01 -16.54
CA ILE A 38 11.30 -14.64 -15.26
C ILE A 38 10.53 -15.25 -14.08
N ILE A 39 9.19 -15.19 -14.13
CA ILE A 39 8.32 -15.81 -13.13
C ILE A 39 8.54 -17.32 -13.08
N ARG A 40 8.60 -17.99 -14.24
CA ARG A 40 8.82 -19.44 -14.32
C ARG A 40 10.18 -19.82 -13.78
N SER A 41 11.26 -19.12 -14.16
CA SER A 41 12.63 -19.38 -13.70
C SER A 41 12.74 -19.31 -12.18
N ILE A 42 12.25 -18.22 -11.59
CA ILE A 42 12.30 -18.01 -10.13
C ILE A 42 11.49 -19.09 -9.39
N ILE A 43 10.39 -19.56 -9.97
CA ILE A 43 9.42 -20.40 -9.27
C ILE A 43 9.58 -21.90 -9.55
N GLN A 44 10.24 -22.30 -10.64
CA GLN A 44 10.51 -23.69 -10.97
C GLN A 44 11.66 -24.27 -10.14
N GLU A 45 12.68 -23.46 -9.82
CA GLU A 45 13.79 -23.86 -8.95
C GLU A 45 13.46 -23.61 -7.47
N ARG A 46 12.42 -24.29 -6.95
CA ARG A 46 12.09 -24.25 -5.51
C ARG A 46 13.00 -25.12 -4.65
N LYS A 47 14.06 -25.65 -5.23
CA LYS A 47 15.00 -26.56 -4.57
C LYS A 47 16.39 -26.01 -4.79
N LEU A 48 17.15 -25.94 -3.72
CA LEU A 48 18.53 -25.50 -3.77
C LEU A 48 19.37 -26.55 -3.05
N ILE A 49 20.39 -27.03 -3.74
CA ILE A 49 21.31 -28.02 -3.18
C ILE A 49 22.52 -27.26 -2.64
N VAL A 50 22.73 -27.30 -1.32
CA VAL A 50 23.94 -26.77 -0.68
C VAL A 50 24.65 -27.94 -0.04
N ASN A 51 25.91 -28.17 -0.42
CA ASN A 51 26.75 -29.22 0.18
C ASN A 51 26.13 -30.63 0.16
N GLY A 52 25.28 -30.93 -0.83
CA GLY A 52 24.60 -32.22 -0.96
C GLY A 52 23.23 -32.29 -0.26
N ASP A 53 22.87 -31.31 0.56
CA ASP A 53 21.56 -31.22 1.20
C ASP A 53 20.57 -30.42 0.35
N GLU A 54 19.34 -30.94 0.23
CA GLU A 54 18.27 -30.32 -0.55
C GLU A 54 17.41 -29.40 0.33
N PHE A 55 17.35 -28.12 0.00
CA PHE A 55 16.54 -27.12 0.69
C PHE A 55 15.37 -26.68 -0.18
N SER A 56 14.17 -26.61 0.41
CA SER A 56 13.01 -26.00 -0.25
C SER A 56 12.99 -24.48 -0.08
N ILE A 57 12.94 -23.76 -1.20
CA ILE A 57 12.81 -22.31 -1.22
C ILE A 57 11.33 -21.91 -1.26
N LYS A 58 10.94 -21.00 -0.36
CA LYS A 58 9.63 -20.36 -0.35
C LYS A 58 9.77 -18.86 -0.60
N PHE A 59 9.31 -18.42 -1.76
CA PHE A 59 9.25 -17.00 -2.09
C PHE A 59 8.13 -16.30 -1.35
N LYS A 60 8.41 -15.06 -0.93
CA LYS A 60 7.45 -14.13 -0.36
C LYS A 60 7.41 -12.88 -1.22
N LEU A 61 6.23 -12.31 -1.37
CA LEU A 61 6.01 -11.11 -2.15
C LEU A 61 5.85 -9.92 -1.21
N ALA A 62 6.59 -8.85 -1.47
CA ALA A 62 6.48 -7.60 -0.75
C ALA A 62 6.40 -6.48 -1.79
N CYS A 63 5.32 -5.71 -1.74
CA CYS A 63 5.12 -4.52 -2.54
C CYS A 63 4.12 -3.63 -1.81
N ASP A 64 3.99 -2.38 -2.26
CA ASP A 64 2.97 -1.49 -1.75
C ASP A 64 1.56 -2.09 -1.94
N TYR A 65 0.61 -1.54 -1.21
CA TYR A 65 -0.75 -2.05 -1.14
C TYR A 65 -1.48 -2.00 -2.50
N LYS A 66 -1.23 -0.96 -3.30
CA LYS A 66 -1.90 -0.78 -4.60
C LYS A 66 -1.39 -1.82 -5.59
N MET A 67 -0.07 -1.99 -5.68
CA MET A 67 0.56 -3.02 -6.50
C MET A 67 0.08 -4.40 -6.07
N LEU A 68 -0.08 -4.65 -4.77
CA LEU A 68 -0.53 -5.95 -4.28
C LEU A 68 -1.92 -6.33 -4.79
N LEU A 69 -2.85 -5.36 -4.79
CA LEU A 69 -4.19 -5.56 -5.34
C LEU A 69 -4.15 -5.85 -6.84
N ILE A 70 -3.29 -5.14 -7.59
CA ILE A 70 -3.11 -5.36 -9.02
C ILE A 70 -2.58 -6.77 -9.28
N LEU A 71 -1.54 -7.19 -8.57
CA LEU A 71 -0.92 -8.52 -8.72
C LEU A 71 -1.89 -9.66 -8.45
N PHE A 72 -2.82 -9.48 -7.51
CA PHE A 72 -3.88 -10.46 -7.22
C PHE A 72 -5.17 -10.27 -8.02
N GLY A 73 -5.22 -9.29 -8.94
CA GLY A 73 -6.38 -9.03 -9.77
C GLY A 73 -7.61 -8.54 -9.00
N LEU A 74 -7.40 -7.87 -7.87
CA LEU A 74 -8.46 -7.30 -7.04
C LEU A 74 -8.84 -5.88 -7.50
N ASN A 75 -9.99 -5.41 -7.02
CA ASN A 75 -10.42 -4.03 -7.12
C ASN A 75 -9.47 -3.08 -6.37
N ALA A 76 -9.57 -1.79 -6.68
CA ALA A 76 -8.78 -0.76 -6.02
C ALA A 76 -9.12 -0.64 -4.52
N VAL A 77 -8.25 0.04 -3.78
CA VAL A 77 -8.37 0.30 -2.33
C VAL A 77 -9.70 0.95 -1.95
N SER A 78 -10.29 1.74 -2.85
CA SER A 78 -11.59 2.41 -2.65
C SER A 78 -12.80 1.49 -2.82
N GLY A 79 -12.61 0.24 -3.24
CA GLY A 79 -13.72 -0.69 -3.44
C GLY A 79 -14.25 -1.31 -2.14
N THR A 80 -15.46 -1.87 -2.19
CA THR A 80 -16.12 -2.48 -1.02
C THR A 80 -15.26 -3.55 -0.35
N TYR A 81 -14.62 -4.42 -1.15
CA TYR A 81 -13.71 -5.46 -0.68
C TYR A 81 -12.26 -5.05 -0.91
N PHE A 82 -11.69 -4.26 -0.01
CA PHE A 82 -10.36 -3.65 -0.22
C PHE A 82 -9.20 -4.53 0.28
N CYS A 83 -9.46 -5.56 1.08
CA CYS A 83 -8.41 -6.37 1.70
C CYS A 83 -7.90 -7.49 0.77
N PRO A 84 -6.58 -7.62 0.56
CA PRO A 84 -6.02 -8.70 -0.25
C PRO A 84 -5.96 -10.04 0.49
N TRP A 85 -6.07 -10.08 1.83
CA TRP A 85 -5.97 -11.34 2.57
C TRP A 85 -7.32 -11.94 2.96
N CYS A 86 -8.34 -11.12 3.17
CA CYS A 86 -9.67 -11.56 3.58
C CYS A 86 -10.77 -10.82 2.83
N LYS A 87 -12.00 -11.31 2.98
CA LYS A 87 -13.21 -10.77 2.33
C LYS A 87 -13.95 -9.75 3.20
N VAL A 88 -13.22 -9.03 4.07
CA VAL A 88 -13.79 -7.93 4.85
C VAL A 88 -14.28 -6.82 3.92
N THR A 89 -15.36 -6.16 4.33
CA THR A 89 -15.92 -5.02 3.62
C THR A 89 -15.74 -3.73 4.39
N THR A 90 -15.88 -2.59 3.73
CA THR A 90 -15.92 -1.27 4.39
C THR A 90 -16.99 -1.20 5.49
N ALA A 91 -18.12 -1.90 5.33
CA ALA A 91 -19.19 -1.94 6.33
C ALA A 91 -18.87 -2.83 7.54
N THR A 92 -18.02 -3.84 7.38
CA THR A 92 -17.76 -4.86 8.42
C THR A 92 -16.38 -4.74 9.06
N ILE A 93 -15.53 -3.80 8.62
CA ILE A 93 -14.16 -3.63 9.12
C ILE A 93 -14.07 -3.39 10.63
N ASN A 94 -15.10 -2.75 11.21
CA ASN A 94 -15.14 -2.45 12.65
C ASN A 94 -15.51 -3.66 13.53
N GLN A 95 -15.86 -4.81 12.93
CA GLN A 95 -16.19 -6.03 13.67
C GLN A 95 -14.91 -6.81 13.98
N LEU A 96 -14.27 -6.47 15.10
CA LEU A 96 -13.06 -7.12 15.58
C LEU A 96 -13.25 -8.63 15.76
N GLY A 97 -12.30 -9.43 15.26
CA GLY A 97 -12.27 -10.90 15.43
C GLY A 97 -13.09 -11.72 14.42
N SER A 98 -13.93 -11.06 13.60
CA SER A 98 -14.77 -11.74 12.61
C SER A 98 -14.02 -12.22 11.36
N PHE A 99 -12.83 -11.68 11.09
CA PHE A 99 -12.08 -11.95 9.87
C PHE A 99 -10.67 -12.47 10.14
N SER A 100 -10.19 -13.36 9.28
CA SER A 100 -8.84 -13.91 9.31
C SER A 100 -8.20 -13.86 7.93
N ALA A 101 -6.88 -13.63 7.91
CA ALA A 101 -6.05 -13.76 6.71
C ALA A 101 -5.73 -15.22 6.36
N PHE A 102 -5.95 -16.15 7.29
CA PHE A 102 -5.52 -17.55 7.18
C PHE A 102 -6.69 -18.54 7.26
N ASP A 103 -7.72 -18.23 8.05
CA ASP A 103 -8.87 -19.11 8.27
C ASP A 103 -9.98 -18.84 7.25
N ARG A 104 -10.30 -19.85 6.42
CA ARG A 104 -11.33 -19.77 5.39
C ARG A 104 -12.73 -19.59 5.96
N SER A 105 -13.01 -20.16 7.14
CA SER A 105 -14.31 -20.00 7.81
C SER A 105 -14.53 -18.55 8.24
N LYS A 106 -13.44 -17.83 8.48
CA LYS A 106 -13.39 -16.40 8.83
C LYS A 106 -13.05 -15.51 7.62
N GLY A 107 -13.39 -15.96 6.41
CA GLY A 107 -13.33 -15.13 5.21
C GLY A 107 -11.94 -14.95 4.60
N ALA A 108 -10.93 -15.76 4.94
CA ALA A 108 -9.64 -15.76 4.26
C ALA A 108 -9.80 -16.07 2.76
N ARG A 109 -9.04 -15.37 1.92
CA ARG A 109 -9.01 -15.60 0.47
C ARG A 109 -8.14 -16.81 0.13
N ASN A 110 -8.52 -17.47 -0.97
CA ASN A 110 -7.80 -18.61 -1.51
C ASN A 110 -7.77 -18.54 -3.05
N MET A 111 -6.82 -19.26 -3.65
CA MET A 111 -6.57 -19.14 -5.09
C MET A 111 -7.57 -19.94 -5.93
N GLU A 112 -8.20 -20.96 -5.36
CA GLU A 112 -9.26 -21.75 -5.99
C GLU A 112 -10.50 -20.87 -6.21
N GLU A 113 -10.92 -20.13 -5.19
CA GLU A 113 -12.01 -19.14 -5.26
C GLU A 113 -11.69 -18.04 -6.27
N ALA A 114 -10.46 -17.51 -6.27
CA ALA A 114 -10.06 -16.50 -7.25
C ALA A 114 -10.19 -17.01 -8.70
N LYS A 115 -9.79 -18.27 -8.95
CA LYS A 115 -9.95 -18.93 -10.26
C LYS A 115 -11.41 -19.10 -10.65
N GLU A 116 -12.25 -19.56 -9.72
CA GLU A 116 -13.68 -19.77 -9.97
C GLU A 116 -14.42 -18.46 -10.25
N GLU A 117 -14.12 -17.40 -9.50
CA GLU A 117 -14.68 -16.08 -9.71
C GLU A 117 -14.24 -15.49 -11.05
N PHE A 118 -12.99 -15.69 -11.46
CA PHE A 118 -12.51 -15.22 -12.76
C PHE A 118 -13.21 -15.89 -13.96
N LYS A 119 -13.59 -17.18 -13.83
CA LYS A 119 -14.38 -17.89 -14.85
C LYS A 119 -15.77 -17.30 -15.07
N LYS A 120 -16.29 -16.53 -14.10
CA LYS A 120 -17.59 -15.85 -14.21
C LYS A 120 -17.44 -14.57 -15.04
N ASN A 121 -18.54 -14.16 -15.67
CA ASN A 121 -18.65 -12.85 -16.32
C ASN A 121 -18.36 -11.74 -15.32
N SER A 122 -17.78 -10.62 -15.80
CA SER A 122 -17.37 -9.45 -14.99
C SER A 122 -18.43 -9.03 -13.99
N ASP A 123 -19.69 -8.95 -14.42
CA ASP A 123 -20.79 -8.39 -13.63
C ASP A 123 -21.27 -9.33 -12.52
N LYS A 124 -20.87 -10.61 -12.60
CA LYS A 124 -21.21 -11.65 -11.62
C LYS A 124 -20.09 -11.92 -10.63
N ARG A 125 -18.90 -11.33 -10.82
CA ARG A 125 -17.75 -11.52 -9.93
C ARG A 125 -18.05 -10.93 -8.57
N ARG A 126 -17.74 -11.68 -7.51
CA ARG A 126 -17.94 -11.26 -6.13
C ARG A 126 -16.62 -10.96 -5.45
N TYR A 127 -16.71 -10.44 -4.22
CA TYR A 127 -15.57 -10.27 -3.31
C TYR A 127 -14.41 -9.41 -3.86
N GLY A 128 -14.70 -8.52 -4.81
CA GLY A 128 -13.71 -7.59 -5.37
C GLY A 128 -12.78 -8.19 -6.44
N TYR A 129 -12.98 -9.43 -6.90
CA TYR A 129 -12.17 -9.98 -8.00
C TYR A 129 -12.51 -9.29 -9.32
N LYS A 130 -11.52 -8.66 -9.95
CA LYS A 130 -11.66 -7.97 -11.24
C LYS A 130 -10.92 -8.67 -12.36
N ASN A 131 -9.69 -9.12 -12.12
CA ASN A 131 -8.81 -9.72 -13.11
C ASN A 131 -8.26 -11.05 -12.59
N GLU A 132 -7.63 -11.83 -13.48
CA GLU A 132 -6.87 -13.00 -13.07
C GLU A 132 -5.61 -12.56 -12.29
N PRO A 133 -5.22 -13.22 -11.20
CA PRO A 133 -3.94 -12.95 -10.55
C PRO A 133 -2.77 -13.08 -11.52
N ILE A 134 -1.87 -12.10 -11.57
CA ILE A 134 -0.77 -12.02 -12.55
C ILE A 134 0.15 -13.24 -12.47
N PHE A 135 0.41 -13.74 -11.26
CA PHE A 135 1.24 -14.94 -11.05
C PHE A 135 0.44 -16.26 -11.12
N GLY A 136 -0.84 -16.22 -11.43
CA GLY A 136 -1.75 -17.36 -11.32
C GLY A 136 -1.73 -17.91 -9.88
N THR A 137 -1.67 -19.24 -9.71
CA THR A 137 -1.65 -19.90 -8.39
C THR A 137 -0.27 -20.07 -7.77
N ARG A 138 0.75 -19.40 -8.33
CA ARG A 138 2.14 -19.60 -7.90
C ARG A 138 2.44 -18.95 -6.54
N PHE A 139 1.76 -17.84 -6.26
CA PHE A 139 1.75 -17.18 -4.95
C PHE A 139 0.36 -17.27 -4.36
N ARG A 140 0.29 -17.57 -3.07
CA ARG A 140 -0.94 -17.48 -2.29
C ARG A 140 -1.05 -16.08 -1.69
N PHE A 141 -2.25 -15.66 -1.34
CA PHE A 141 -2.46 -14.40 -0.62
C PHE A 141 -1.60 -14.31 0.66
N GLN A 142 -1.39 -15.42 1.36
CA GLN A 142 -0.58 -15.51 2.59
C GLN A 142 0.95 -15.49 2.32
N ASP A 143 1.36 -15.55 1.06
CA ASP A 143 2.75 -15.37 0.66
C ASP A 143 3.09 -13.90 0.39
N ALA A 144 2.09 -13.03 0.33
CA ALA A 144 2.27 -11.59 0.35
C ALA A 144 2.41 -11.06 1.78
N ARG A 145 3.35 -10.14 1.97
CA ARG A 145 3.53 -9.38 3.21
C ARG A 145 3.05 -7.94 3.01
N PRO A 146 2.38 -7.35 4.01
CA PRO A 146 2.09 -5.92 3.98
C PRO A 146 3.41 -5.15 3.96
N ASP A 147 3.44 -4.08 3.19
CA ASP A 147 4.51 -3.12 3.23
C ASP A 147 4.40 -2.28 4.50
N LEU A 148 5.28 -2.54 5.46
CA LEU A 148 5.28 -1.86 6.75
C LEU A 148 5.54 -0.36 6.60
N PHE A 149 6.40 0.05 5.68
CA PHE A 149 6.74 1.46 5.49
C PHE A 149 5.52 2.25 5.01
N HIS A 150 4.81 1.73 4.01
CA HIS A 150 3.56 2.37 3.55
C HIS A 150 2.45 2.32 4.60
N CYS A 151 2.37 1.25 5.41
CA CYS A 151 1.44 1.19 6.52
C CYS A 151 1.74 2.25 7.60
N GLU A 152 3.00 2.41 7.99
CA GLU A 152 3.44 3.39 8.99
C GLU A 152 3.14 4.82 8.54
N HIS A 153 3.48 5.15 7.29
CA HIS A 153 3.12 6.44 6.70
C HIS A 153 1.61 6.70 6.74
N ARG A 154 0.80 5.68 6.43
CA ARG A 154 -0.65 5.83 6.46
C ARG A 154 -1.20 6.03 7.87
N VAL A 155 -0.65 5.35 8.87
CA VAL A 155 -1.02 5.55 10.28
C VAL A 155 -0.66 6.96 10.71
N HIS A 156 0.55 7.43 10.37
CA HIS A 156 1.00 8.79 10.64
C HIS A 156 0.07 9.84 10.03
N ASP A 157 -0.30 9.70 8.75
CA ASP A 157 -1.24 10.61 8.08
C ASP A 157 -2.59 10.72 8.80
N ILE A 158 -3.13 9.59 9.24
CA ILE A 158 -4.42 9.55 9.96
C ILE A 158 -4.28 10.23 11.32
N PHE A 159 -3.18 9.95 12.03
CA PHE A 159 -2.92 10.54 13.34
C PHE A 159 -2.75 12.06 13.25
N MET A 160 -1.97 12.55 12.29
CA MET A 160 -1.78 13.99 12.07
C MET A 160 -3.07 14.68 11.67
N LYS A 161 -3.90 14.06 10.82
CA LYS A 161 -5.24 14.60 10.50
C LYS A 161 -6.13 14.72 11.74
N HIS A 162 -6.07 13.76 12.64
CA HIS A 162 -6.84 13.81 13.88
C HIS A 162 -6.33 14.93 14.82
N ILE A 163 -5.02 15.06 15.00
CA ILE A 163 -4.42 16.15 15.78
C ILE A 163 -4.82 17.51 15.22
N LEU A 164 -4.67 17.71 13.91
CA LEU A 164 -5.04 18.97 13.26
C LEU A 164 -6.54 19.26 13.39
N GLY A 165 -7.39 18.25 13.31
CA GLY A 165 -8.83 18.39 13.57
C GLY A 165 -9.12 18.88 14.99
N LEU A 166 -8.49 18.29 16.00
CA LEU A 166 -8.64 18.70 17.40
C LEU A 166 -8.11 20.12 17.65
N VAL A 167 -6.96 20.46 17.08
CA VAL A 167 -6.40 21.81 17.16
C VAL A 167 -7.36 22.79 16.50
N ASN A 168 -7.91 22.47 15.32
CA ASN A 168 -8.86 23.36 14.65
C ASN A 168 -10.16 23.55 15.46
N GLU A 169 -10.72 22.47 16.02
CA GLU A 169 -11.90 22.55 16.89
C GLU A 169 -11.63 23.38 18.16
N GLN A 170 -10.44 23.27 18.74
CA GLN A 170 -10.02 24.12 19.86
C GLN A 170 -9.78 25.57 19.43
N TYR A 171 -9.14 25.81 18.29
CA TYR A 171 -8.98 27.14 17.73
C TYR A 171 -10.33 27.81 17.46
N ASP A 172 -11.30 27.08 16.90
CA ASP A 172 -12.66 27.56 16.68
C ASP A 172 -13.40 27.84 18.00
N MET A 173 -13.12 27.10 19.08
CA MET A 173 -13.62 27.40 20.43
C MET A 173 -12.98 28.64 21.07
N TYR A 174 -11.73 28.98 20.75
CA TYR A 174 -11.02 30.15 21.29
C TYR A 174 -11.14 31.41 20.39
N ASN A 175 -11.53 31.26 19.12
CA ASN A 175 -11.69 32.34 18.15
C ASN A 175 -13.10 32.99 18.15
N ASN A 176 -13.53 33.51 19.31
CA ASN A 176 -14.43 34.67 19.22
C ASN A 176 -14.10 35.79 20.20
N ASP A 177 -13.56 35.52 21.39
CA ASP A 177 -13.38 36.61 22.38
C ASP A 177 -11.97 36.75 22.96
N GLN A 178 -11.08 35.75 22.83
CA GLN A 178 -9.81 35.72 23.58
C GLN A 178 -8.55 35.92 22.72
N VAL A 179 -8.60 35.56 21.43
CA VAL A 179 -7.42 35.61 20.53
C VAL A 179 -7.30 36.97 19.80
N GLU A 180 -8.43 37.63 19.55
CA GLU A 180 -8.47 38.93 18.86
C GLU A 180 -7.71 40.05 19.60
N PRO A 181 -7.81 40.18 20.94
CA PRO A 181 -7.03 41.16 21.69
C PRO A 181 -5.52 40.91 21.62
N LEU A 182 -5.10 39.64 21.70
CA LEU A 182 -3.68 39.23 21.64
C LEU A 182 -3.08 39.48 20.25
N LEU A 183 -3.85 39.26 19.17
CA LEU A 183 -3.42 39.60 17.81
C LEU A 183 -3.28 41.12 17.60
N ARG A 184 -4.18 41.93 18.17
CA ARG A 184 -4.06 43.40 18.14
C ARG A 184 -2.82 43.91 18.88
N GLU A 185 -2.51 43.30 20.03
CA GLU A 185 -1.35 43.66 20.85
C GLU A 185 -0.03 43.25 20.17
N LEU A 186 0.02 42.08 19.52
CA LEU A 186 1.18 41.68 18.71
C LEU A 186 1.40 42.60 17.50
N HIS A 187 0.33 43.06 16.85
CA HIS A 187 0.43 44.01 15.75
C HIS A 187 0.91 45.39 16.20
N SER A 188 0.47 45.90 17.36
CA SER A 188 0.96 47.18 17.88
C SER A 188 2.43 47.12 18.27
N ILE A 189 2.90 46.01 18.86
CA ILE A 189 4.31 45.80 19.21
C ILE A 189 5.17 45.71 17.95
N SER A 190 4.70 45.02 16.91
CA SER A 190 5.39 44.94 15.61
C SER A 190 5.53 46.32 14.94
N GLU A 191 4.49 47.14 14.98
CA GLU A 191 4.52 48.49 14.39
C GLU A 191 5.47 49.43 15.16
N GLN A 192 5.45 49.38 16.50
CA GLN A 192 6.38 50.13 17.35
C GLN A 192 7.84 49.73 17.12
N GLN A 193 8.11 48.44 16.88
CA GLN A 193 9.46 47.95 16.55
C GLN A 193 9.92 48.39 15.15
N LYS A 194 9.01 48.59 14.19
CA LYS A 194 9.36 49.15 12.88
C LYS A 194 9.68 50.64 12.97
N GLU A 195 8.90 51.41 13.73
CA GLU A 195 9.16 52.85 13.94
C GLU A 195 10.47 53.09 14.71
N SER A 196 10.80 52.21 15.65
CA SER A 196 12.05 52.28 16.43
C SER A 196 13.31 51.92 15.63
N ASN A 197 13.17 51.24 14.49
CA ASN A 197 14.28 50.84 13.61
C ASN A 197 14.49 51.80 12.42
N ILE A 198 13.79 52.94 12.39
CA ILE A 198 13.89 53.97 11.33
C ILE A 198 14.60 55.26 11.85
N LEU A 199 15.06 55.28 13.11
CA LEU A 199 15.97 56.30 13.68
C LEU A 199 17.39 55.74 13.83
#